data_AF-A0A928KH71-F1
#
_entry.id   AF-A0A928KH71-F1
#
_cell.length_a   1.000
_cell.length_b   1.000
_cell.length_c   1.000
_cell.angle_alpha   90.00
_cell.angle_beta   90.00
_cell.angle_gamma   90.00
#
_symmetry.space_group_name_H-M   'P 1'
#
loop_
_entity.id
_entity.type
_entity.pdbx_description
1 polymer ?
#
loop_
_entity_poly.entity_id
_entity_poly.type
_entity_poly.pdbx_seq_one_letter_code
_entity_poly.pdbx_strand_id
1 'polypeptide(L)'
;MNKKLCNYCGTENEQHYKYCKNCGNEFPHESEPAAPQFTEASNFVPTPPMPQPQVMPNNRMNVIDNISGIPTEEVALFVGRKANDILPKFSKMELANSKVSWCWPVAILGAFLGPIGAACWFFYRKMYKPALLLSAIGAVIHIAVIILSGDNSINTSDFLSMFAFPDYEEAMGSLSLFAAQGTIWQKLAYFIDIITSLLTCLLCGLFAFNSYKNHCVEKINYYRTIQADGRYYKLGLAAIGGVSGGMIALGVVIYVLASILGSIAYTVVSALF
;
A
#
# COMPACT_ATOMS: atom_id res chain seq x y z
N MET A 1 11.71 -29.86 37.02
CA MET A 1 11.26 -29.89 35.61
C MET A 1 12.00 -28.80 34.87
N ASN A 2 12.85 -29.17 33.91
CA ASN A 2 13.52 -28.16 33.08
C ASN A 2 12.47 -27.47 32.21
N LYS A 3 12.41 -26.14 32.29
CA LYS A 3 11.53 -25.28 31.50
C LYS A 3 12.36 -24.59 30.42
N LYS A 4 11.76 -24.32 29.26
CA LYS A 4 12.38 -23.54 28.18
C LYS A 4 11.64 -22.22 27.97
N LEU A 5 12.39 -21.15 27.80
CA LEU A 5 11.86 -19.83 27.53
C LEU A 5 11.66 -19.67 26.02
N CYS A 6 10.50 -19.13 25.62
CA CYS A 6 10.27 -18.80 24.23
C CYS A 6 11.16 -17.62 23.81
N ASN A 7 12.00 -17.81 22.80
CA ASN A 7 12.91 -16.78 22.26
C ASN A 7 12.20 -15.54 21.69
N TYR A 8 10.87 -15.62 21.53
CA TYR A 8 10.06 -14.59 20.89
C TYR A 8 9.22 -13.78 21.89
N CYS A 9 8.54 -14.44 22.81
CA CYS A 9 7.63 -13.77 23.75
C CYS A 9 8.08 -13.89 25.23
N GLY A 10 9.18 -14.57 25.50
CA GLY A 10 9.72 -14.76 26.86
C GLY A 10 8.87 -15.64 27.77
N THR A 11 7.80 -16.27 27.26
CA THR A 11 6.93 -17.13 28.08
C THR A 11 7.64 -18.44 28.42
N GLU A 12 7.52 -18.87 29.68
CA GLU A 12 8.00 -20.19 30.12
C GLU A 12 7.12 -21.31 29.57
N ASN A 13 7.74 -22.29 28.92
CA ASN A 13 7.08 -23.46 28.37
C ASN A 13 7.77 -24.73 28.89
N GLU A 14 7.04 -25.84 28.94
CA GLU A 14 7.64 -27.13 29.30
C GLU A 14 8.48 -27.66 28.12
N GLN A 15 9.51 -28.45 28.40
CA GLN A 15 10.49 -28.88 27.40
C GLN A 15 9.87 -29.62 26.20
N HIS A 16 8.80 -30.39 26.41
CA HIS A 16 8.15 -31.19 25.37
C HIS A 16 7.28 -30.38 24.40
N TYR A 17 6.98 -29.10 24.70
CA TYR A 17 6.17 -28.28 23.81
C TYR A 17 6.92 -27.99 22.51
N LYS A 18 6.36 -28.41 21.37
CA LYS A 18 6.89 -28.03 20.04
C LYS A 18 6.63 -26.56 19.72
N TYR A 19 5.54 -26.01 20.24
CA TYR A 19 5.11 -24.63 20.05
C TYR A 19 4.90 -23.91 21.38
N CYS A 20 5.18 -22.61 21.42
CA CYS A 20 4.92 -21.79 22.60
C CYS A 20 3.42 -21.69 22.88
N LYS A 21 3.02 -21.92 24.14
CA LYS A 21 1.62 -21.82 24.62
C LYS A 21 1.00 -20.42 24.44
N ASN A 22 1.82 -19.37 24.40
CA ASN A 22 1.35 -17.98 24.35
C ASN A 22 1.37 -17.40 22.94
N CYS A 23 2.49 -17.49 22.22
CA CYS A 23 2.63 -16.86 20.90
C CYS A 23 2.62 -17.84 19.71
N GLY A 24 2.53 -19.14 19.96
CA GLY A 24 2.52 -20.17 18.90
C GLY A 24 3.87 -20.39 18.21
N ASN A 25 4.94 -19.70 18.61
CA ASN A 25 6.25 -19.85 17.98
C ASN A 25 6.84 -21.25 18.22
N GLU A 26 7.33 -21.88 17.15
CA GLU A 26 7.99 -23.18 17.26
C GLU A 26 9.34 -23.08 17.96
N PHE A 27 9.68 -24.10 18.73
CA PHE A 27 11.02 -24.21 19.32
C PHE A 27 11.96 -24.88 18.31
N PRO A 28 13.23 -24.42 18.19
CA PRO A 28 14.20 -25.07 17.33
C PRO A 28 14.33 -26.55 17.70
N HIS A 29 14.13 -27.43 16.73
CA HIS A 29 14.45 -28.84 16.88
C HIS A 29 15.97 -28.99 16.83
N GLU A 30 16.52 -29.70 17.80
CA GLU A 30 17.93 -30.11 17.79
C GLU A 30 18.08 -31.14 16.66
N SER A 31 18.52 -30.66 15.50
CA SER A 31 18.80 -31.53 14.35
C SER A 31 20.08 -32.32 14.64
N GLU A 32 19.93 -33.63 14.78
CA GLU A 32 21.05 -34.58 14.81
C GLU A 32 21.97 -34.37 13.59
N PRO A 33 23.29 -34.60 13.71
CA PRO A 33 24.24 -34.37 12.63
C PRO A 33 23.97 -35.30 11.44
N ALA A 34 23.89 -34.72 10.24
CA ALA A 34 23.64 -35.43 9.00
C ALA A 34 24.81 -36.34 8.60
N ALA A 35 24.50 -37.60 8.25
CA ALA A 35 25.36 -38.51 7.48
C ALA A 35 24.88 -38.56 6.00
N PRO A 36 25.77 -38.82 5.02
CA PRO A 36 25.52 -38.49 3.62
C PRO A 36 24.67 -39.52 2.85
N GLN A 37 23.68 -38.96 2.13
CA GLN A 37 23.00 -39.32 0.86
C GLN A 37 22.80 -40.78 0.43
N PHE A 38 21.57 -41.12 -0.01
CA PHE A 38 21.30 -41.68 -1.35
C PHE A 38 19.85 -41.35 -1.80
N THR A 39 19.70 -41.11 -3.10
CA THR A 39 18.52 -40.65 -3.85
C THR A 39 17.54 -41.77 -4.22
N GLU A 40 16.23 -41.54 -4.10
CA GLU A 40 15.25 -42.08 -5.05
C GLU A 40 13.92 -41.30 -5.03
N ALA A 41 13.31 -41.20 -6.21
CA ALA A 41 12.28 -40.24 -6.59
C ALA A 41 10.87 -40.58 -6.07
N SER A 42 10.13 -39.56 -5.64
CA SER A 42 8.65 -39.58 -5.70
C SER A 42 8.11 -38.17 -5.95
N ASN A 43 7.24 -38.09 -6.96
CA ASN A 43 6.52 -36.89 -7.38
C ASN A 43 5.57 -36.42 -6.26
N PHE A 44 5.72 -35.19 -5.78
CA PHE A 44 4.60 -34.44 -5.20
C PHE A 44 4.77 -32.93 -5.38
N VAL A 45 3.67 -32.30 -5.78
CA VAL A 45 3.48 -30.91 -6.16
C VAL A 45 3.81 -29.95 -5.00
N PRO A 46 4.54 -28.84 -5.21
CA PRO A 46 4.77 -27.86 -4.15
C PRO A 46 3.46 -27.09 -3.86
N THR A 47 2.84 -27.35 -2.71
CA THR A 47 1.85 -26.44 -2.11
C THR A 47 2.54 -25.13 -1.69
N PRO A 48 1.96 -23.95 -1.98
CA PRO A 48 2.60 -22.67 -1.73
C PRO A 48 2.74 -22.39 -0.22
N PRO A 49 3.85 -21.77 0.25
CA PRO A 49 4.02 -21.42 1.65
C PRO A 49 3.00 -20.38 2.10
N MET A 50 2.31 -20.64 3.22
CA MET A 50 1.52 -19.63 3.91
C MET A 50 2.42 -18.53 4.51
N PRO A 51 2.02 -17.25 4.50
CA PRO A 51 2.85 -16.14 4.95
C PRO A 51 3.01 -16.15 6.49
N GLN A 52 4.16 -16.61 6.96
CA GLN A 52 4.58 -16.45 8.36
C GLN A 52 4.74 -14.94 8.69
N PRO A 53 4.31 -14.48 9.88
CA PRO A 53 4.73 -13.19 10.40
C PRO A 53 6.25 -13.24 10.59
N GLN A 54 6.99 -12.56 9.71
CA GLN A 54 8.44 -12.46 9.82
C GLN A 54 8.81 -11.73 11.11
N VAL A 55 9.20 -12.48 12.12
CA VAL A 55 10.05 -11.93 13.17
C VAL A 55 11.45 -11.92 12.59
N MET A 56 11.99 -10.71 12.47
CA MET A 56 13.29 -10.47 11.87
C MET A 56 14.36 -11.20 12.68
N PRO A 57 15.15 -12.10 12.06
CA PRO A 57 16.52 -12.32 12.49
C PRO A 57 17.26 -10.99 12.31
N ASN A 58 18.16 -10.66 13.23
CA ASN A 58 19.10 -9.53 13.17
C ASN A 58 20.06 -9.63 11.96
N ASN A 59 19.54 -9.61 10.73
CA ASN A 59 20.34 -9.33 9.55
C ASN A 59 20.32 -7.81 9.38
N ARG A 60 21.39 -7.16 9.85
CA ARG A 60 21.61 -5.71 9.81
C ARG A 60 21.63 -5.21 8.36
N MET A 61 20.45 -5.06 7.76
CA MET A 61 20.22 -3.99 6.82
C MET A 61 20.41 -2.70 7.63
N ASN A 62 21.12 -1.70 7.08
CA ASN A 62 21.42 -0.40 7.70
C ASN A 62 20.16 0.39 8.11
N VAL A 63 19.45 -0.09 9.12
CA VAL A 63 18.28 0.54 9.72
C VAL A 63 18.80 1.22 10.98
N ILE A 64 18.72 2.55 10.98
CA ILE A 64 19.11 3.38 12.12
C ILE A 64 18.30 3.03 13.36
N ASP A 65 18.88 3.20 14.56
CA ASP A 65 18.21 2.87 15.83
C ASP A 65 16.99 3.76 16.11
N ASN A 66 17.01 4.98 15.59
CA ASN A 66 15.95 5.97 15.76
C ASN A 66 15.56 6.62 14.42
N ILE A 67 14.27 6.65 14.12
CA ILE A 67 13.71 7.36 12.96
C ILE A 67 13.08 8.64 13.47
N SER A 68 13.67 9.79 13.10
CA SER A 68 13.21 11.12 13.55
C SER A 68 13.02 11.23 15.08
N GLY A 69 13.90 10.60 15.86
CA GLY A 69 13.86 10.60 17.33
C GLY A 69 12.95 9.54 17.97
N ILE A 70 12.31 8.67 17.20
CA ILE A 70 11.48 7.56 17.69
C ILE A 70 12.24 6.23 17.52
N PRO A 71 12.27 5.34 18.53
CA PRO A 71 12.87 4.01 18.39
C PRO A 71 12.28 3.24 17.21
N THR A 72 13.14 2.64 16.40
CA THR A 72 12.73 1.92 15.19
C THR A 72 11.75 0.80 15.49
N GLU A 73 11.81 0.17 16.66
CA GLU A 73 10.88 -0.87 17.10
C GLU A 73 9.45 -0.35 17.23
N GLU A 74 9.26 0.88 17.70
CA GLU A 74 7.92 1.48 17.81
C GLU A 74 7.36 1.83 16.43
N VAL A 75 8.20 2.31 15.53
CA VAL A 75 7.82 2.55 14.13
C VAL A 75 7.49 1.22 13.45
N ALA A 76 8.26 0.16 13.71
CA ALA A 76 7.99 -1.18 13.21
C ALA A 76 6.62 -1.70 13.67
N LEU A 77 6.32 -1.56 14.97
CA LEU A 77 5.03 -1.93 15.55
C LEU A 77 3.88 -1.14 14.92
N PHE A 78 4.05 0.16 14.71
CA PHE A 78 3.04 1.00 14.07
C PHE A 78 2.85 0.65 12.59
N VAL A 79 3.91 0.37 11.83
CA VAL A 79 3.81 0.03 10.39
C VAL A 79 3.22 -1.37 10.17
N GLY A 80 3.51 -2.30 11.09
CA GLY A 80 2.97 -3.66 11.11
C GLY A 80 3.62 -4.60 10.09
N ARG A 81 2.81 -5.43 9.43
CA ARG A 81 3.26 -6.60 8.62
C ARG A 81 4.32 -6.31 7.56
N LYS A 82 4.34 -5.10 6.97
CA LYS A 82 5.33 -4.69 5.94
C LYS A 82 6.43 -3.78 6.49
N ALA A 83 6.72 -3.82 7.79
CA ALA A 83 7.77 -3.02 8.40
C ALA A 83 9.15 -3.30 7.77
N ASN A 84 9.48 -4.57 7.51
CA ASN A 84 10.76 -4.99 6.94
C ASN A 84 11.08 -4.33 5.59
N ASP A 85 10.05 -4.02 4.79
CA ASP A 85 10.22 -3.40 3.48
C ASP A 85 10.28 -1.86 3.55
N ILE A 86 9.65 -1.27 4.56
CA ILE A 86 9.43 0.18 4.67
C ILE A 86 10.50 0.85 5.51
N LEU A 87 10.88 0.24 6.65
CA LEU A 87 11.86 0.82 7.56
C LEU A 87 13.22 1.09 6.91
N PRO A 88 13.79 0.19 6.07
CA PRO A 88 15.02 0.50 5.35
C PRO A 88 14.92 1.74 4.46
N LYS A 89 13.72 2.03 3.92
CA LYS A 89 13.50 3.23 3.10
C LYS A 89 13.46 4.49 3.97
N PHE A 90 12.84 4.40 5.15
CA PHE A 90 12.83 5.48 6.14
C PHE A 90 14.26 5.79 6.61
N SER A 91 15.03 4.76 6.94
CA SER A 91 16.43 4.93 7.34
C SER A 91 17.29 5.52 6.23
N LYS A 92 17.13 5.06 4.97
CA LYS A 92 17.84 5.66 3.83
C LYS A 92 17.49 7.14 3.63
N MET A 93 16.22 7.53 3.79
CA MET A 93 15.80 8.93 3.70
C MET A 93 16.40 9.79 4.82
N GLU A 94 16.45 9.29 6.05
CA GLU A 94 17.08 9.99 7.18
C GLU A 94 18.59 10.14 7.00
N LEU A 95 19.28 9.05 6.64
CA LEU A 95 20.73 9.05 6.42
C LEU A 95 21.14 9.96 5.26
N ALA A 96 20.35 10.00 4.18
CA ALA A 96 20.59 10.87 3.03
C ALA A 96 20.05 12.29 3.22
N ASN A 97 19.39 12.59 4.35
CA ASN A 97 18.63 13.82 4.59
C ASN A 97 17.72 14.21 3.41
N SER A 98 17.11 13.20 2.77
CA SER A 98 16.30 13.37 1.57
C SER A 98 14.83 13.11 1.88
N LYS A 99 13.95 13.85 1.19
CA LYS A 99 12.49 13.69 1.31
C LYS A 99 11.91 12.75 0.26
N VAL A 100 12.76 12.10 -0.53
CA VAL A 100 12.38 11.40 -1.75
C VAL A 100 12.66 9.91 -1.58
N SER A 101 11.63 9.10 -1.75
CA SER A 101 11.76 7.65 -1.85
C SER A 101 10.64 7.08 -2.70
N TRP A 102 11.01 6.25 -3.67
CA TRP A 102 10.07 5.72 -4.65
C TRP A 102 9.10 4.69 -4.04
N CYS A 103 7.80 4.97 -4.20
CA CYS A 103 6.68 4.14 -3.76
C CYS A 103 5.92 3.57 -4.97
N TRP A 104 6.34 2.36 -5.39
CA TRP A 104 5.72 1.63 -6.49
C TRP A 104 4.19 1.51 -6.42
N PRO A 105 3.58 1.12 -5.27
CA PRO A 105 2.12 0.99 -5.22
C PRO A 105 1.37 2.29 -5.51
N VAL A 106 1.88 3.42 -5.02
CA VAL A 106 1.27 4.74 -5.26
C VAL A 106 1.48 5.18 -6.71
N ALA A 107 2.67 4.93 -7.25
CA ALA A 107 3.00 5.26 -8.63
C ALA A 107 2.10 4.52 -9.62
N ILE A 108 1.94 3.21 -9.45
CA ILE A 108 1.07 2.38 -10.30
C ILE A 108 -0.38 2.84 -10.19
N LEU A 109 -0.91 2.97 -8.96
CA LEU A 109 -2.28 3.43 -8.79
C LEU A 109 -2.50 4.85 -9.33
N GLY A 110 -1.52 5.74 -9.18
CA GLY A 110 -1.55 7.09 -9.72
C GLY A 110 -1.45 7.16 -11.24
N ALA A 111 -0.75 6.22 -11.87
CA ALA A 111 -0.62 6.15 -13.33
C ALA A 111 -1.92 5.66 -14.00
N PHE A 112 -2.64 4.73 -13.36
CA PHE A 112 -3.85 4.13 -13.94
C PHE A 112 -5.16 4.83 -13.54
N LEU A 113 -5.27 5.29 -12.29
CA LEU A 113 -6.49 5.91 -11.74
C LEU A 113 -6.28 7.37 -11.35
N GLY A 114 -5.20 8.00 -11.82
CA GLY A 114 -4.90 9.40 -11.54
C GLY A 114 -4.82 9.71 -10.02
N PRO A 115 -5.20 10.93 -9.60
CA PRO A 115 -5.13 11.35 -8.19
C PRO A 115 -5.98 10.49 -7.26
N ILE A 116 -7.13 9.96 -7.72
CA ILE A 116 -8.01 9.10 -6.92
C ILE A 116 -7.34 7.76 -6.66
N GLY A 117 -6.64 7.19 -7.65
CA GLY A 117 -5.81 6.00 -7.48
C GLY A 117 -4.71 6.17 -6.44
N ALA A 118 -3.96 7.26 -6.53
CA ALA A 118 -2.94 7.57 -5.52
C ALA A 118 -3.56 7.71 -4.11
N ALA A 119 -4.77 8.28 -4.00
CA ALA A 119 -5.50 8.38 -2.74
C ALA A 119 -5.84 7.02 -2.12
N CYS A 120 -6.11 5.97 -2.92
CA CYS A 120 -6.39 4.62 -2.42
C CYS A 120 -5.25 4.08 -1.55
N TRP A 121 -3.99 4.35 -1.89
CA TRP A 121 -2.85 3.95 -1.07
C TRP A 121 -2.80 4.71 0.27
N PHE A 122 -3.08 6.01 0.25
CA PHE A 122 -3.14 6.81 1.47
C PHE A 122 -4.30 6.36 2.38
N PHE A 123 -5.46 6.02 1.80
CA PHE A 123 -6.58 5.41 2.53
C PHE A 123 -6.19 4.06 3.16
N TYR A 124 -5.54 3.19 2.40
CA TYR A 124 -5.03 1.91 2.89
C TYR A 124 -4.11 2.08 4.11
N ARG A 125 -3.28 3.13 4.12
CA ARG A 125 -2.36 3.48 5.22
C ARG A 125 -2.98 4.40 6.28
N LYS A 126 -4.30 4.61 6.26
CA LYS A 126 -5.05 5.45 7.21
C LYS A 126 -4.61 6.91 7.26
N MET A 127 -4.01 7.41 6.18
CA MET A 127 -3.60 8.81 6.03
C MET A 127 -4.73 9.65 5.42
N TYR A 128 -5.76 9.96 6.23
CA TYR A 128 -6.99 10.59 5.73
C TYR A 128 -6.81 12.00 5.16
N LYS A 129 -5.88 12.80 5.71
CA LYS A 129 -5.64 14.18 5.26
C LYS A 129 -5.23 14.23 3.77
N PRO A 130 -4.11 13.60 3.34
CA PRO A 130 -3.74 13.59 1.92
C PRO A 130 -4.68 12.74 1.07
N ALA A 131 -5.28 11.67 1.61
CA ALA A 131 -6.22 10.84 0.86
C ALA A 131 -7.47 11.63 0.42
N LEU A 132 -8.10 12.37 1.33
CA LEU A 132 -9.28 13.18 1.00
C LEU A 132 -8.94 14.34 0.06
N LEU A 133 -7.79 14.99 0.25
CA LEU A 133 -7.34 16.07 -0.62
C LEU A 133 -7.14 15.58 -2.07
N LEU A 134 -6.41 14.48 -2.25
CA LEU A 134 -6.17 13.89 -3.57
C LEU A 134 -7.47 13.35 -4.20
N SER A 135 -8.36 12.78 -3.39
CA SER A 135 -9.67 12.30 -3.86
C SER A 135 -10.54 13.46 -4.36
N ALA A 136 -10.56 14.59 -3.66
CA ALA A 136 -11.34 15.76 -4.06
C ALA A 136 -10.79 16.38 -5.36
N ILE A 137 -9.47 16.59 -5.43
CA ILE A 137 -8.81 17.11 -6.64
C ILE A 137 -9.03 16.15 -7.82
N GLY A 138 -8.84 14.85 -7.58
CA GLY A 138 -9.06 13.82 -8.58
C GLY A 138 -10.49 13.77 -9.08
N ALA A 139 -11.49 13.87 -8.20
CA ALA A 139 -12.89 13.87 -8.59
C ALA A 139 -13.23 15.07 -9.47
N VAL A 140 -12.75 16.26 -9.13
CA VAL A 140 -12.98 17.47 -9.93
C VAL A 140 -12.35 17.35 -11.32
N ILE A 141 -11.09 16.90 -11.40
CA ILE A 141 -10.41 16.72 -12.69
C ILE A 141 -11.11 15.64 -13.53
N HIS A 142 -11.46 14.51 -12.92
CA HIS A 142 -12.13 13.40 -13.60
C HIS A 142 -13.50 13.81 -14.17
N ILE A 143 -14.31 14.53 -13.39
CA ILE A 143 -15.59 15.08 -13.87
C ILE A 143 -15.37 16.06 -15.03
N ALA A 144 -14.39 16.95 -14.93
CA ALA A 144 -14.08 17.90 -15.99
C ALA A 144 -13.63 17.20 -17.29
N VAL A 145 -12.82 16.16 -17.19
CA VAL A 145 -12.38 15.33 -18.33
C VAL A 145 -13.58 14.64 -18.99
N ILE A 146 -14.49 14.05 -18.22
CA ILE A 146 -15.71 13.41 -18.77
C ILE A 146 -16.54 14.41 -19.57
N ILE A 147 -16.78 15.61 -19.01
CA ILE A 147 -17.56 16.67 -19.68
C ILE A 147 -16.88 17.10 -21.00
N LEU A 148 -15.56 17.23 -21.01
CA LEU A 148 -14.79 17.65 -22.20
C LEU A 148 -14.69 16.57 -23.28
N SER A 149 -14.55 15.30 -22.88
CA SER A 149 -14.49 14.16 -23.81
C SER A 149 -15.83 13.91 -24.50
N GLY A 150 -16.92 14.28 -23.84
CA GLY A 150 -18.29 14.05 -24.32
C GLY A 150 -18.67 12.57 -24.44
N ASP A 151 -17.92 11.71 -23.75
CA ASP A 151 -18.20 10.30 -23.67
C ASP A 151 -19.11 10.04 -22.47
N ASN A 152 -20.32 9.58 -22.76
CA ASN A 152 -21.35 9.23 -21.80
C ASN A 152 -21.29 7.79 -21.33
N SER A 153 -20.46 6.97 -21.99
CA SER A 153 -20.34 5.58 -21.64
C SER A 153 -19.68 5.50 -20.26
N ILE A 154 -20.48 5.17 -19.25
CA ILE A 154 -19.95 4.65 -18.00
C ILE A 154 -19.33 3.31 -18.37
N ASN A 155 -18.11 3.32 -18.91
CA ASN A 155 -17.35 2.11 -19.20
C ASN A 155 -16.84 1.54 -17.88
N THR A 156 -17.79 1.07 -17.08
CA THR A 156 -17.52 0.12 -15.98
C THR A 156 -16.77 -1.10 -16.50
N SER A 157 -16.91 -1.41 -17.80
CA SER A 157 -16.10 -2.36 -18.54
C SER A 157 -14.63 -2.00 -18.58
N ASP A 158 -14.23 -0.72 -18.66
CA ASP A 158 -12.80 -0.32 -18.70
C ASP A 158 -12.14 -0.48 -17.33
N PHE A 159 -12.88 -0.16 -16.26
CA PHE A 159 -12.42 -0.45 -14.91
C PHE A 159 -12.29 -1.97 -14.68
N LEU A 160 -13.27 -2.76 -15.12
CA LEU A 160 -13.30 -4.20 -14.90
C LEU A 160 -12.35 -4.97 -15.83
N SER A 161 -12.14 -4.50 -17.07
CA SER A 161 -11.18 -5.06 -18.04
C SER A 161 -9.74 -4.81 -17.60
N MET A 162 -9.47 -3.66 -16.98
CA MET A 162 -8.16 -3.36 -16.38
C MET A 162 -7.77 -4.33 -15.25
N PHE A 163 -8.75 -4.88 -14.52
CA PHE A 163 -8.52 -5.94 -13.53
C PHE A 163 -8.64 -7.35 -14.10
N ALA A 164 -9.36 -7.54 -15.21
CA ALA A 164 -9.68 -8.85 -15.75
C ALA A 164 -8.50 -9.45 -16.53
N PHE A 165 -7.84 -8.71 -17.44
CA PHE A 165 -6.73 -9.26 -18.24
C PHE A 165 -5.78 -8.15 -18.77
N PRO A 166 -4.45 -8.26 -18.63
CA PRO A 166 -3.50 -7.32 -19.22
C PRO A 166 -3.11 -7.79 -20.63
N ASP A 167 -4.01 -7.66 -21.60
CA ASP A 167 -3.65 -7.88 -23.00
C ASP A 167 -3.06 -6.59 -23.61
N TYR A 168 -1.80 -6.66 -24.00
CA TYR A 168 -0.98 -5.52 -24.47
C TYR A 168 -1.36 -5.01 -25.87
N GLU A 169 -2.10 -5.81 -26.64
CA GLU A 169 -2.53 -5.52 -28.02
C GLU A 169 -3.62 -4.43 -28.06
N GLU A 170 -4.57 -4.42 -27.11
CA GLU A 170 -5.64 -3.40 -27.03
C GLU A 170 -5.12 -2.02 -26.56
N ALA A 171 -4.08 -2.02 -25.72
CA ALA A 171 -3.42 -0.80 -25.24
C ALA A 171 -2.67 -0.06 -26.38
N MET A 172 -2.15 -0.79 -27.37
CA MET A 172 -1.50 -0.21 -28.55
C MET A 172 -2.51 0.17 -29.66
N GLY A 173 -3.59 -0.61 -29.80
CA GLY A 173 -4.69 -0.31 -30.73
C GLY A 173 -5.44 0.98 -30.38
N SER A 174 -5.76 1.20 -29.11
CA SER A 174 -6.46 2.40 -28.62
C SER A 174 -5.71 3.71 -28.90
N LEU A 175 -4.38 3.74 -28.75
CA LEU A 175 -3.56 4.91 -29.06
C LEU A 175 -3.56 5.26 -30.57
N SER A 176 -3.55 4.24 -31.43
CA SER A 176 -3.58 4.40 -32.88
C SER A 176 -4.94 4.85 -33.43
N LEU A 177 -6.03 4.43 -32.78
CA LEU A 177 -7.41 4.79 -33.14
C LEU A 177 -7.78 6.20 -32.63
N PHE A 178 -7.33 6.59 -31.44
CA PHE A 178 -7.49 7.95 -30.88
C PHE A 178 -6.75 9.02 -31.69
N ALA A 179 -5.57 8.68 -32.23
CA ALA A 179 -4.84 9.59 -33.12
C ALA A 179 -5.60 9.83 -34.43
N ALA A 180 -6.33 8.82 -34.93
CA ALA A 180 -7.01 8.82 -36.21
C ALA A 180 -8.41 9.47 -36.19
N GLN A 181 -9.18 9.36 -35.10
CA GLN A 181 -10.56 9.88 -35.04
C GLN A 181 -10.90 10.43 -33.65
N GLY A 182 -11.08 11.75 -33.57
CA GLY A 182 -11.52 12.43 -32.35
C GLY A 182 -11.59 13.94 -32.56
N THR A 183 -12.58 14.59 -31.96
CA THR A 183 -12.70 16.06 -32.00
C THR A 183 -11.55 16.71 -31.22
N ILE A 184 -11.29 18.00 -31.47
CA ILE A 184 -10.22 18.75 -30.77
C ILE A 184 -10.40 18.66 -29.24
N TRP A 185 -11.65 18.69 -28.76
CA TRP A 185 -11.98 18.60 -27.34
C TRP A 185 -11.65 17.24 -26.71
N GLN A 186 -11.92 16.15 -27.41
CA GLN A 186 -11.55 14.80 -26.97
C GLN A 186 -10.04 14.61 -26.86
N LYS A 187 -9.28 15.16 -27.82
CA LYS A 187 -7.82 15.14 -27.78
C LYS A 187 -7.30 15.92 -26.56
N LEU A 188 -7.84 17.10 -26.31
CA LEU A 188 -7.47 17.92 -25.14
C LEU A 188 -7.78 17.22 -23.81
N ALA A 189 -8.96 16.62 -23.68
CA ALA A 189 -9.37 15.90 -22.47
C ALA A 189 -8.43 14.71 -22.18
N TYR A 190 -8.08 13.95 -23.21
CA TYR A 190 -7.11 12.85 -23.10
C TYR A 190 -5.71 13.33 -22.68
N PHE A 191 -5.21 14.44 -23.23
CA PHE A 191 -3.94 15.01 -22.80
C PHE A 191 -3.96 15.45 -21.34
N ILE A 192 -5.06 16.06 -20.88
CA ILE A 192 -5.22 16.46 -19.48
C ILE A 192 -5.18 15.24 -18.57
N ASP A 193 -5.86 14.14 -18.94
CA ASP A 193 -5.88 12.91 -18.15
C ASP A 193 -4.47 12.27 -18.04
N ILE A 194 -3.78 12.10 -19.17
CA ILE A 194 -2.40 11.57 -19.18
C ILE A 194 -1.47 12.41 -18.33
N ILE A 195 -1.48 13.73 -18.53
CA ILE A 195 -0.57 14.64 -17.81
C ILE A 195 -0.87 14.57 -16.31
N THR A 196 -2.15 14.58 -15.92
CA THR A 196 -2.54 14.50 -14.51
C THR A 196 -2.12 13.16 -13.89
N SER A 197 -2.31 12.05 -14.60
CA SER A 197 -1.90 10.71 -14.15
C SER A 197 -0.39 10.58 -14.04
N LEU A 198 0.37 11.13 -14.99
CA LEU A 198 1.83 11.13 -14.97
C LEU A 198 2.39 12.02 -13.83
N LEU A 199 1.83 13.21 -13.66
CA LEU A 199 2.20 14.11 -12.55
C LEU A 199 1.88 13.47 -11.19
N THR A 200 0.71 12.84 -11.07
CA THR A 200 0.33 12.13 -9.84
C THR A 200 1.27 10.97 -9.56
N CYS A 201 1.56 10.15 -10.58
CA CYS A 201 2.50 9.03 -10.49
C CYS A 201 3.87 9.47 -9.99
N LEU A 202 4.45 10.52 -10.60
CA LEU A 202 5.77 11.03 -10.21
C LEU A 202 5.74 11.67 -8.82
N LEU A 203 4.85 12.63 -8.57
CA LEU A 203 4.84 13.39 -7.32
C LEU A 203 4.45 12.50 -6.14
N CYS A 204 3.35 11.76 -6.23
CA CYS A 204 2.91 10.88 -5.15
C CYS A 204 3.85 9.68 -5.01
N GLY A 205 4.38 9.14 -6.10
CA GLY A 205 5.37 8.06 -6.08
C GLY A 205 6.65 8.45 -5.34
N LEU A 206 7.16 9.67 -5.54
CA LEU A 206 8.39 10.15 -4.90
C LEU A 206 8.21 10.58 -3.44
N PHE A 207 7.06 11.18 -3.09
CA PHE A 207 6.87 11.81 -1.78
C PHE A 207 5.98 11.00 -0.80
N ALA A 208 5.30 9.94 -1.25
CA ALA A 208 4.39 9.19 -0.39
C ALA A 208 5.07 8.61 0.86
N PHE A 209 6.29 8.05 0.73
CA PHE A 209 6.99 7.49 1.88
C PHE A 209 7.43 8.56 2.88
N ASN A 210 7.83 9.75 2.43
CA ASN A 210 8.15 10.86 3.33
C ASN A 210 6.91 11.35 4.07
N SER A 211 5.78 11.49 3.37
CA SER A 211 4.50 11.83 3.99
C SER A 211 4.08 10.76 5.01
N TYR A 212 4.25 9.48 4.69
CA TYR A 212 3.93 8.36 5.59
C TYR A 212 4.86 8.31 6.80
N LYS A 213 6.17 8.58 6.64
CA LYS A 213 7.12 8.70 7.75
C LYS A 213 6.67 9.78 8.74
N ASN A 214 6.36 10.97 8.24
CA ASN A 214 5.89 12.08 9.08
C ASN A 214 4.58 11.74 9.80
N HIS A 215 3.66 11.06 9.11
CA HIS A 215 2.41 10.59 9.71
C HIS A 215 2.66 9.59 10.85
N CYS A 216 3.58 8.63 10.67
CA CYS A 216 3.96 7.70 11.73
C CYS A 216 4.51 8.47 12.93
N VAL A 217 5.43 9.40 12.71
CA VAL A 217 6.07 10.19 13.78
C VAL A 217 5.04 11.03 14.54
N GLU A 218 4.18 11.75 13.84
CA GLU A 218 3.11 12.58 14.44
C GLU A 218 2.15 11.71 15.28
N LYS A 219 1.70 10.57 14.74
CA LYS A 219 0.76 9.69 15.42
C LYS A 219 1.35 8.95 16.61
N ILE A 220 2.59 8.46 16.50
CA ILE A 220 3.28 7.79 17.61
C ILE A 220 3.51 8.79 18.74
N ASN A 221 4.04 9.98 18.44
CA ASN A 221 4.27 11.01 19.46
C ASN A 221 2.97 11.45 20.13
N TYR A 222 1.90 11.65 19.37
CA TYR A 222 0.57 11.96 19.90
C TYR A 222 0.02 10.83 20.79
N TYR A 223 0.23 9.57 20.40
CA TYR A 223 -0.22 8.45 21.22
C TYR A 223 0.57 8.33 22.53
N ARG A 224 1.86 8.65 22.48
CA ARG A 224 2.77 8.66 23.62
C ARG A 224 2.41 9.73 24.66
N THR A 225 1.78 10.84 24.26
CA THR A 225 1.29 11.87 25.20
C THR A 225 -0.04 11.53 25.85
N ILE A 226 -0.84 10.64 25.24
CA ILE A 226 -2.20 10.30 25.73
C ILE A 226 -2.21 9.07 26.63
N GLN A 227 -1.32 8.10 26.40
CA GLN A 227 -1.28 6.87 27.19
C GLN A 227 -0.41 7.00 28.42
N ALA A 228 -0.99 6.73 29.60
CA ALA A 228 -0.27 6.69 30.86
C ALA A 228 0.40 5.32 31.13
N ASP A 229 -0.17 4.22 30.61
CA ASP A 229 0.26 2.86 30.96
C ASP A 229 1.19 2.23 29.91
N GLY A 230 2.47 2.07 30.26
CA GLY A 230 3.49 1.45 29.41
C GLY A 230 3.21 -0.02 29.04
N ARG A 231 2.37 -0.73 29.81
CA ARG A 231 2.03 -2.15 29.56
C ARG A 231 1.14 -2.34 28.33
N TYR A 232 0.17 -1.45 28.14
CA TYR A 232 -0.76 -1.50 27.00
C TYR A 232 -0.28 -0.68 25.80
N TYR A 233 0.78 0.10 25.98
CA TYR A 233 1.33 0.97 24.94
C TYR A 233 1.59 0.24 23.63
N LYS A 234 2.37 -0.85 23.64
CA LYS A 234 2.74 -1.58 22.42
C LYS A 234 1.52 -2.20 21.71
N LEU A 235 0.57 -2.74 22.49
CA LEU A 235 -0.64 -3.34 21.96
C LEU A 235 -1.54 -2.30 21.28
N GLY A 236 -1.78 -1.17 21.95
CA GLY A 236 -2.58 -0.10 21.39
C GLY A 236 -1.89 0.61 20.21
N LEU A 237 -0.56 0.72 20.24
CA LEU A 237 0.21 1.29 19.12
C LEU A 237 0.06 0.44 17.86
N ALA A 238 0.16 -0.88 18.00
CA ALA A 238 -0.07 -1.83 16.90
C ALA A 238 -1.53 -1.79 16.39
N ALA A 239 -2.51 -1.54 17.27
CA ALA A 239 -3.92 -1.45 16.90
C ALA A 239 -4.26 -0.16 16.12
N ILE A 240 -3.66 0.97 16.51
CA ILE A 240 -3.87 2.27 15.83
C ILE A 240 -3.17 2.29 14.48
N GLY A 241 -1.98 1.71 14.42
CA GLY A 241 -1.18 1.57 13.20
C GLY A 241 -1.75 0.56 12.19
N GLY A 242 -0.87 0.05 11.36
CA GLY A 242 -1.15 -0.97 10.36
C GLY A 242 -1.84 -0.43 9.12
N VAL A 243 -2.71 -1.26 8.54
CA VAL A 243 -3.36 -1.03 7.26
C VAL A 243 -4.84 -1.35 7.36
N SER A 244 -5.66 -0.73 6.52
CA SER A 244 -7.09 -1.03 6.42
C SER A 244 -7.47 -1.33 4.99
N GLY A 245 -7.76 -2.61 4.69
CA GLY A 245 -8.24 -3.04 3.38
C GLY A 245 -9.61 -2.43 3.04
N GLY A 246 -10.50 -2.30 4.04
CA GLY A 246 -11.82 -1.70 3.85
C GLY A 246 -11.77 -0.23 3.41
N MET A 247 -10.70 0.50 3.76
CA MET A 247 -10.54 1.88 3.32
C MET A 247 -10.20 2.01 1.82
N ILE A 248 -9.65 0.97 1.19
CA ILE A 248 -9.47 0.95 -0.27
C ILE A 248 -10.83 0.96 -0.97
N ALA A 249 -11.79 0.17 -0.45
CA ALA A 249 -13.15 0.14 -0.98
C ALA A 249 -13.80 1.54 -0.97
N LEU A 250 -13.54 2.36 0.06
CA LEU A 250 -14.00 3.74 0.08
C LEU A 250 -13.41 4.58 -1.07
N GLY A 251 -12.12 4.41 -1.39
CA GLY A 251 -11.50 5.06 -2.54
C GLY A 251 -12.13 4.65 -3.88
N VAL A 252 -12.44 3.36 -4.04
CA VAL A 252 -13.15 2.84 -5.22
C VAL A 252 -14.58 3.39 -5.31
N VAL A 253 -15.31 3.44 -4.19
CA VAL A 253 -16.64 4.04 -4.15
C VAL A 253 -16.60 5.51 -4.55
N ILE A 254 -15.62 6.28 -4.06
CA ILE A 254 -15.45 7.69 -4.46
C ILE A 254 -15.20 7.80 -5.97
N TYR A 255 -14.37 6.93 -6.54
CA TYR A 255 -14.14 6.90 -7.99
C TYR A 255 -15.43 6.66 -8.78
N VAL A 256 -16.20 5.63 -8.40
CA VAL A 256 -17.47 5.30 -9.06
C VAL A 256 -18.47 6.45 -8.94
N LEU A 257 -18.58 7.08 -7.77
CA LEU A 257 -19.44 8.24 -7.57
C LEU A 257 -19.01 9.43 -8.43
N ALA A 258 -17.71 9.70 -8.53
CA ALA A 258 -17.19 10.77 -9.39
C ALA A 258 -17.52 10.50 -10.87
N SER A 259 -17.41 9.24 -11.33
CA SER A 259 -17.80 8.86 -12.69
C SER A 259 -19.30 9.06 -12.94
N ILE A 260 -20.17 8.61 -12.03
CA ILE A 260 -21.63 8.80 -12.15
C ILE A 260 -21.98 10.29 -12.18
N LEU A 261 -21.40 11.09 -11.28
CA LEU A 261 -21.62 12.54 -11.25
C LEU A 261 -21.13 13.22 -12.53
N GLY A 262 -19.99 12.79 -13.08
CA GLY A 262 -19.46 13.28 -14.35
C GLY A 262 -20.41 13.02 -15.51
N SER A 263 -20.92 11.78 -15.63
CA SER A 263 -21.89 11.42 -16.68
C SER A 263 -23.19 12.22 -16.55
N ILE A 264 -23.74 12.36 -15.33
CA ILE A 264 -24.93 13.19 -15.11
C ILE A 264 -24.65 14.64 -15.51
N ALA A 265 -23.51 15.21 -15.09
CA ALA A 265 -23.14 16.58 -15.43
C ALA A 265 -23.04 16.79 -16.95
N TYR A 266 -22.41 15.86 -17.67
CA TYR A 266 -22.34 15.93 -19.13
C TYR A 266 -23.73 15.86 -19.78
N THR A 267 -24.59 14.91 -19.37
CA THR A 267 -25.95 14.82 -19.94
C THR A 267 -26.73 16.14 -19.78
N VAL A 268 -26.64 16.78 -18.61
CA VAL A 268 -27.27 18.08 -18.36
C VAL A 268 -26.68 19.17 -19.27
N VAL A 269 -25.35 19.23 -19.41
CA VAL A 269 -24.70 20.21 -20.29
C VAL A 269 -25.12 20.01 -21.75
N SER A 270 -25.13 18.76 -22.23
CA SER A 270 -25.55 18.42 -23.60
C SER A 270 -27.03 18.63 -23.89
N ALA A 271 -27.88 18.71 -22.87
CA ALA A 271 -29.31 19.01 -23.04
C ALA A 271 -29.59 20.52 -23.09
N LEU A 272 -28.66 21.35 -22.62
CA LEU A 272 -28.79 22.81 -22.54
C LEU A 272 -28.19 23.53 -23.76
N PHE A 273 -27.30 22.88 -24.51
CA PHE A 273 -26.57 23.41 -25.66
C PHE A 273 -26.65 22.46 -26.85
#